data_AF-A0A1V4MGQ8-F1
#
_entry.id   AF-A0A1V4MGQ8-F1
#
_cell.length_a   1.000
_cell.length_b   1.000
_cell.length_c   1.000
_cell.angle_alpha   90.00
_cell.angle_beta   90.00
_cell.angle_gamma   90.00
#
_symmetry.space_group_name_H-M   'P 1'
#
loop_
_entity.id
_entity.type
_entity.pdbx_description
1 polymer ?
#
loop_
_entity_poly.entity_id
_entity_poly.type
_entity_poly.pdbx_seq_one_letter_code
_entity_poly.pdbx_strand_id
1 'polypeptide(L)' 'MLSGRAIIQNTGTGPVILWNCERIGCEIWTRVMGYYRPVSEFNIGKKAEHNERVFFNEQKAAHSLH' A
#
# COMPACT_ATOMS: atom_id res chain seq x y z
N MET A 1 -33.33 10.82 -8.82
CA MET A 1 -32.83 9.66 -8.06
C MET A 1 -31.77 10.19 -7.12
N LEU A 2 -32.09 10.16 -5.83
CA LEU A 2 -31.51 11.04 -4.82
C LEU A 2 -30.01 10.81 -4.65
N SER A 3 -29.24 11.87 -4.90
CA SER A 3 -27.87 12.06 -4.41
C SER A 3 -27.92 12.08 -2.88
N GLY A 4 -27.82 10.90 -2.28
CA GLY A 4 -27.64 10.74 -0.84
C GLY A 4 -26.19 11.02 -0.48
N ARG A 5 -25.90 12.25 -0.05
CA ARG A 5 -24.66 12.60 0.62
C ARG A 5 -24.63 11.83 1.93
N ALA A 6 -23.89 10.71 1.98
CA ALA A 6 -23.79 9.89 3.18
C ALA A 6 -23.09 10.69 4.28
N ILE A 7 -23.81 10.82 5.39
CA ILE A 7 -23.42 11.46 6.63
C ILE A 7 -22.22 10.67 7.17
N ILE A 8 -21.10 11.37 7.42
CA ILE A 8 -19.97 10.77 8.15
C ILE A 8 -20.44 10.54 9.59
N GLN A 9 -20.87 9.32 9.90
CA GLN A 9 -21.01 8.85 11.26
C GLN A 9 -20.05 7.67 11.44
N ASN A 10 -18.93 7.88 12.14
CA ASN A 10 -18.49 6.88 13.12
C ASN A 10 -17.43 7.41 14.10
N THR A 11 -17.85 7.61 15.35
CA THR A 11 -16.99 7.63 16.53
C THR A 11 -16.89 6.20 17.08
N GLY A 12 -16.07 5.35 16.48
CA GLY A 12 -15.90 3.96 16.89
C GLY A 12 -14.50 3.44 16.58
N THR A 13 -13.80 2.95 17.60
CA THR A 13 -12.42 2.43 17.57
C THR A 13 -12.34 1.01 16.98
N GLY A 14 -13.04 0.73 15.88
CA GLY A 14 -13.03 -0.55 15.18
C GLY A 14 -12.44 -0.42 13.77
N PRO A 15 -11.92 -1.50 13.16
CA PRO A 15 -11.43 -1.46 11.79
C PRO A 15 -12.58 -1.19 10.81
N VAL A 16 -12.42 -0.17 9.98
CA VAL A 16 -13.38 0.20 8.92
C VAL A 16 -13.23 -0.78 7.75
N ILE A 17 -14.25 -1.61 7.51
CA ILE A 17 -14.31 -2.51 6.36
C ILE A 17 -15.04 -1.81 5.22
N LEU A 18 -14.34 -1.56 4.10
CA LEU A 18 -14.90 -0.95 2.88
C LEU A 18 -15.08 -2.00 1.78
N TRP A 19 -16.15 -1.88 0.99
CA TRP A 19 -16.34 -2.70 -0.21
C TRP A 19 -15.40 -2.25 -1.34
N ASN A 20 -15.05 -3.15 -2.27
CA ASN A 20 -14.08 -2.83 -3.35
C ASN A 20 -14.49 -1.60 -4.20
N CYS A 21 -15.80 -1.38 -4.40
CA CYS A 21 -16.32 -0.24 -5.16
C CYS A 21 -16.18 1.11 -4.43
N GLU A 22 -16.06 1.10 -3.11
CA GLU A 22 -15.91 2.29 -2.28
C GLU A 22 -14.43 2.67 -2.07
N ARG A 23 -13.51 1.76 -2.39
CA ARG A 23 -12.07 2.02 -2.29
C ARG A 23 -11.58 2.84 -3.47
N ILE A 24 -10.68 3.77 -3.16
CA ILE A 24 -9.97 4.56 -4.16
C ILE A 24 -8.63 3.87 -4.45
N GLY A 25 -8.22 3.86 -5.72
CA GLY A 25 -6.92 3.33 -6.11
C GLY A 25 -5.78 4.10 -5.44
N CYS A 26 -4.85 3.39 -4.82
CA CYS A 26 -3.64 3.95 -4.24
C CYS A 26 -2.47 3.73 -5.19
N GLU A 27 -1.68 4.78 -5.43
CA GLU A 27 -0.43 4.64 -6.16
C GLU A 27 0.72 4.33 -5.21
N ILE A 28 1.51 3.32 -5.57
CA ILE A 28 2.66 2.88 -4.78
C ILE A 28 3.92 3.54 -5.35
N TRP A 29 4.67 4.21 -4.48
CA TRP A 29 5.91 4.90 -4.83
C TRP A 29 7.10 4.23 -4.14
N THR A 30 8.19 4.04 -4.88
CA THR A 30 9.40 3.42 -4.36
C THR A 30 10.63 4.25 -4.70
N ARG A 31 11.68 4.13 -3.88
CA ARG A 31 12.96 4.78 -4.13
C ARG A 31 13.70 4.10 -5.29
N VAL A 32 14.19 4.91 -6.22
CA VAL A 32 15.09 4.52 -7.33
C VAL A 32 16.28 5.48 -7.30
N MET A 33 17.47 4.96 -6.98
CA MET A 33 18.76 5.68 -7.01
C MET A 33 18.84 7.05 -6.31
N GLY A 34 17.85 7.46 -5.50
CA GLY A 34 17.86 8.78 -4.86
C GLY A 34 16.51 9.46 -4.80
N TYR A 35 15.61 9.18 -5.75
CA TYR A 35 14.31 9.83 -5.86
C TYR A 35 13.17 8.81 -5.79
N TYR A 36 11.94 9.30 -5.57
CA TYR A 36 10.73 8.48 -5.59
C TYR A 36 10.15 8.44 -7.00
N ARG A 37 9.83 7.22 -7.45
CA ARG A 37 9.15 6.96 -8.71
C ARG A 37 7.96 6.05 -8.46
N PRO A 38 6.80 6.28 -9.08
CA PRO A 38 5.68 5.37 -8.95
C PRO A 38 5.99 4.03 -9.63
N VAL A 39 5.54 2.95 -9.00
CA VAL A 39 5.74 1.57 -9.49
C VAL A 39 4.95 1.32 -10.77
N SER A 40 3.85 2.06 -10.97
CA SER A 40 3.00 2.03 -12.17
C SER A 40 3.80 2.31 -13.45
N GLU A 41 4.81 3.18 -13.39
CA GLU A 41 5.65 3.60 -14.52
C GLU A 41 6.80 2.63 -14.84
N PHE A 42 6.91 1.49 -14.14
CA PHE A 42 8.05 0.59 -14.32
C PHE A 42 7.91 -0.21 -15.63
N ASN A 43 9.03 -0.31 -16.37
CA ASN A 43 9.14 -1.24 -17.48
C ASN A 43 9.30 -2.68 -16.96
N ILE A 44 9.23 -3.66 -17.86
CA ILE A 44 9.26 -5.09 -17.49
C ILE A 44 10.54 -5.46 -16.72
N GLY A 45 11.70 -4.94 -17.14
CA GLY A 45 12.98 -5.19 -16.46
C GLY A 45 13.00 -4.62 -15.04
N LYS A 46 12.49 -3.40 -14.83
CA LYS A 46 12.40 -2.79 -13.49
C LYS A 46 11.35 -3.45 -12.61
N LYS A 47 10.28 -4.02 -13.17
CA LYS A 47 9.32 -4.84 -12.41
C LYS A 47 9.98 -6.12 -11.91
N ALA A 48 10.78 -6.80 -12.74
CA ALA A 48 11.53 -7.98 -12.34
C ALA A 48 12.54 -7.65 -11.22
N GLU A 49 13.37 -6.62 -11.40
CA GLU A 49 14.31 -6.16 -10.37
C GLU A 49 13.60 -5.79 -9.05
N HIS A 50 12.42 -5.13 -9.13
CA HIS A 50 11.66 -4.76 -7.95
C HIS A 50 11.12 -5.98 -7.19
N ASN A 51 10.65 -7.00 -7.90
CA ASN A 51 10.12 -8.22 -7.30
C ASN A 51 11.20 -9.07 -6.60
N GLU A 52 12.45 -8.95 -7.03
CA GLU A 52 13.60 -9.64 -6.42
C GLU A 52 14.11 -8.94 -5.14
N ARG A 53 13.57 -7.76 -4.79
CA ARG A 53 13.98 -7.04 -3.58
C ARG A 53 13.53 -7.78 -2.33
N VAL A 54 14.47 -7.96 -1.40
CA VAL A 54 14.20 -8.55 -0.08
C VAL A 54 13.83 -7.44 0.89
N PHE A 55 12.65 -7.56 1.51
CA PHE A 55 12.18 -6.64 2.53
C PHE A 55 12.66 -7.05 3.92
N PHE A 56 12.85 -6.05 4.78
CA PHE A 56 13.08 -6.28 6.20
C PHE A 56 11.91 -7.07 6.80
N ASN A 57 12.23 -8.04 7.63
CA ASN A 57 11.24 -8.83 8.37
C ASN A 57 11.59 -8.78 9.85
N GLU A 58 10.72 -8.16 10.63
CA GLU A 58 10.92 -7.95 12.08
C GLU A 58 11.06 -9.25 12.86
N GLN A 59 10.28 -10.28 12.51
CA GLN A 59 10.27 -11.56 13.21
C GLN A 59 11.59 -12.30 13.00
N LYS A 60 12.13 -12.25 11.76
CA LYS A 60 13.45 -12.82 11.45
C LYS A 60 14.57 -12.09 12.21
N ALA A 61 14.50 -10.77 12.31
CA ALA A 61 15.50 -9.97 13.02
C ALA A 61 15.44 -10.19 14.55
N ALA A 62 14.26 -10.34 15.13
CA ALA A 62 14.09 -10.62 16.55
C ALA A 62 14.62 -12.01 16.94
N HIS A 63 14.39 -13.03 16.09
CA HIS A 63 14.88 -14.39 16.36
C HIS A 63 16.41 -14.51 16.32
N SER A 64 17.11 -13.65 15.58
CA SER A 64 18.59 -13.65 15.54
C SER A 64 19.29 -13.04 16.77
N LEU A 65 18.52 -12.47 17.71
CA LEU A 65 19.03 -11.85 18.94
C LEU A 65 19.00 -12.77 20.16
N HIS A 66 18.54 -14.03 20.01
CA HIS A 66 18.53 -15.06 21.05
C HIS A 66 19.64 -16.09 20.82
#